data_AF-A0A9E6BDC1-F1
#
_entry.id   AF-A0A9E6BDC1-F1
#
_cell.length_a   1.000
_cell.length_b   1.000
_cell.length_c   1.000
_cell.angle_alpha   90.00
_cell.angle_beta   90.00
_cell.angle_gamma   90.00
#
_symmetry.space_group_name_H-M   'P 1'
#
loop_
_entity.id
_entity.type
_entity.pdbx_description
1 polymer ?
#
loop_
_entity_poly.entity_id
_entity_poly.type
_entity_poly.pdbx_seq_one_letter_code
_entity_poly.pdbx_strand_id
1 'polypeptide(L)'
;MFDCIETQGITAQGKPRKINACPHCYKKGKMEEINTRAEKFGAVPVLISYRCENGCKPPHGKRRHNDPEEKKREYFQTYDLGKIREIEAKKIPYWYPKDRMMHAPEDQECWGVKWRAGTSNFRTVDELFTKRNLWALAAILASIKNIENPIIRDAITFCWNSVLLNLSRMTTNRDRLGFLKGTYYLPQECRCTNVWGTLANKFRMMISGWKAINAIDTTDLMISTSDARSIPIPSNSVDYIFTDPPYAGKEQYGELNFVWEAWLGFDTHWHDEEIIVNKIRGKTEEDWANMMRQAMAECYRLLKPGRWLSLCYHDTSEGTWALIQDIMAESGFVVDQADVALFIDTGQKSYNQKVADKVNKRDLVINFRKPKPGELIPSIAITGDEDKTTFTEKVRQIIQDYLEANPGSTKDRIYDEVVSRMVRCGQMEAHDFDSILRTVAEEVKTPVMKNLFEKKEPDLSGTHGIARWYLKETQLDIFDEAESAREEAAAQKIGAFIKKFMSENPGTEGVHYSDLFEHYIYTVNDKPRRQLIEILPDYFYKTEQGTWRLPCSEEEEEAKREARVKGLSRRVKRYLVQL
;
A
#
# COMPACT_ATOMS: atom_id res chain seq x y z
N MET A 1 10.03 -25.44 25.33
CA MET A 1 8.79 -25.35 24.52
C MET A 1 8.32 -26.73 24.09
N PHE A 2 9.17 -27.56 23.49
CA PHE A 2 8.78 -28.91 23.04
C PHE A 2 8.06 -29.77 24.10
N ASP A 3 8.52 -29.74 25.35
CA ASP A 3 7.88 -30.44 26.48
C ASP A 3 7.10 -29.51 27.42
N CYS A 4 6.98 -28.22 27.08
CA CYS A 4 6.22 -27.28 27.89
C CYS A 4 4.75 -27.69 27.91
N ILE A 5 4.14 -27.53 29.07
CA ILE A 5 2.70 -27.70 29.21
C ILE A 5 2.02 -26.34 29.02
N GLU A 6 0.90 -26.32 28.32
CA GLU A 6 0.04 -25.14 28.28
C GLU A 6 -0.85 -25.11 29.53
N THR A 7 -0.86 -23.98 30.23
CA THR A 7 -1.71 -23.77 31.40
C THR A 7 -2.21 -22.32 31.47
N GLN A 8 -3.13 -22.02 32.39
CA GLN A 8 -3.66 -20.68 32.60
C GLN A 8 -2.77 -19.91 33.59
N GLY A 9 -2.25 -18.77 33.15
CA GLY A 9 -1.60 -17.75 33.96
C GLY A 9 -2.44 -16.49 34.03
N ILE A 10 -1.96 -15.48 34.76
CA ILE A 10 -2.61 -14.19 34.94
C ILE A 10 -1.69 -13.09 34.40
N THR A 11 -2.23 -12.11 33.67
CA THR A 11 -1.48 -10.91 33.26
C THR A 11 -1.18 -10.02 34.46
N ALA A 12 -0.25 -9.05 34.30
CA ALA A 12 -0.03 -8.01 35.32
C ALA A 12 -1.30 -7.20 35.66
N GLN A 13 -2.34 -7.27 34.81
CA GLN A 13 -3.64 -6.60 34.96
C GLN A 13 -4.75 -7.55 35.44
N GLY A 14 -4.41 -8.76 35.92
CA GLY A 14 -5.39 -9.69 36.47
C GLY A 14 -6.18 -10.52 35.45
N LYS A 15 -5.89 -10.43 34.15
CA LYS A 15 -6.63 -11.15 33.10
C LYS A 15 -6.04 -12.55 32.86
N PRO A 16 -6.87 -13.59 32.66
CA PRO A 16 -6.37 -14.92 32.34
C PRO A 16 -5.68 -14.93 30.97
N ARG A 17 -4.49 -15.56 30.90
CA ARG A 17 -3.73 -15.78 29.66
C ARG A 17 -3.22 -17.21 29.59
N LYS A 18 -3.04 -17.76 28.38
CA LYS A 18 -2.32 -19.03 28.22
C LYS A 18 -0.83 -18.80 28.40
N ILE A 19 -0.18 -19.65 29.19
CA ILE A 19 1.27 -19.65 29.40
C ILE A 19 1.85 -21.03 29.14
N ASN A 20 3.11 -21.05 28.71
CA ASN A 20 3.90 -22.28 28.64
C ASN A 20 4.65 -22.44 29.96
N ALA A 21 4.39 -23.50 30.71
CA ALA A 21 5.04 -23.74 31.99
C ALA A 21 6.09 -24.84 31.91
N CYS A 22 7.10 -24.76 32.79
CA CYS A 22 8.10 -25.81 32.93
C CYS A 22 7.46 -27.12 33.43
N PRO A 23 7.55 -28.23 32.68
CA PRO A 23 6.92 -29.50 33.07
C PRO A 23 7.52 -30.06 34.38
N HIS A 24 8.79 -29.75 34.65
CA HIS A 24 9.50 -30.24 35.83
C HIS A 24 9.11 -29.48 37.11
N CYS A 25 8.94 -28.16 37.02
CA CYS A 25 8.43 -27.34 38.11
C CYS A 25 6.96 -27.67 38.40
N TYR A 26 6.16 -27.80 37.33
CA TYR A 26 4.74 -28.09 37.45
C TYR A 26 4.47 -29.42 38.16
N LYS A 27 5.23 -30.48 37.85
CA LYS A 27 5.15 -31.77 38.56
C LYS A 27 5.45 -31.66 40.07
N LYS A 28 6.18 -30.63 40.49
CA LYS A 28 6.49 -30.34 41.90
C LYS A 28 5.51 -29.33 42.52
N GLY A 29 4.39 -29.04 41.87
CA GLY A 29 3.39 -28.07 42.31
C GLY A 29 3.82 -26.61 42.19
N LYS A 30 4.91 -26.31 41.47
CA LYS A 30 5.40 -24.95 41.25
C LYS A 30 5.07 -24.47 39.84
N MET A 31 4.48 -23.28 39.72
CA MET A 31 4.19 -22.67 38.43
C MET A 31 5.36 -21.79 37.99
N GLU A 32 6.14 -22.27 37.02
CA GLU A 32 7.25 -21.51 36.43
C GLU A 32 6.97 -21.28 34.95
N GLU A 33 6.75 -20.03 34.55
CA GLU A 33 6.46 -19.65 33.17
C GLU A 33 7.75 -19.60 32.33
N ILE A 34 7.75 -20.34 31.22
CA ILE A 34 8.80 -20.30 30.22
C ILE A 34 8.41 -19.30 29.13
N ASN A 35 9.11 -18.17 29.11
CA ASN A 35 8.94 -17.11 28.13
C ASN A 35 9.97 -17.23 27.00
N THR A 36 9.58 -16.93 25.76
CA THR A 36 10.48 -16.88 24.60
C THR A 36 11.53 -15.78 24.66
N ARG A 37 11.34 -14.79 25.54
CA ARG A 37 12.29 -13.71 25.88
C ARG A 37 13.26 -14.06 27.00
N ALA A 38 13.11 -15.22 27.64
CA ALA A 38 14.05 -15.67 28.66
C ALA A 38 15.43 -15.97 28.05
N GLU A 39 16.45 -16.06 28.92
CA GLU A 39 17.80 -16.44 28.53
C GLU A 39 17.80 -17.80 27.82
N LYS A 40 18.62 -17.92 26.76
CA LYS A 40 18.68 -19.10 25.91
C LYS A 40 20.05 -19.75 26.00
N PHE A 41 20.07 -21.03 26.32
CA PHE A 41 21.28 -21.86 26.43
C PHE A 41 21.64 -22.59 25.13
N GLY A 42 21.13 -22.12 23.99
CA GLY A 42 21.29 -22.77 22.68
C GLY A 42 20.14 -23.70 22.28
N ALA A 43 20.30 -24.36 21.13
CA ALA A 43 19.32 -25.30 20.59
C ALA A 43 19.86 -26.72 20.71
N VAL A 44 19.02 -27.65 21.20
CA VAL A 44 19.35 -29.07 21.31
C VAL A 44 18.41 -29.92 20.44
N PRO A 45 18.90 -31.02 19.83
CA PRO A 45 18.02 -31.93 19.14
C PRO A 45 17.09 -32.64 20.13
N VAL A 46 15.77 -32.53 19.92
CA VAL A 46 14.74 -33.14 20.78
C VAL A 46 13.96 -34.26 20.10
N LEU A 47 13.97 -34.27 18.76
CA LEU A 47 13.24 -35.20 17.91
C LEU A 47 14.01 -35.45 16.63
N ILE A 48 14.16 -36.72 16.26
CA ILE A 48 14.73 -37.17 14.99
C ILE A 48 13.67 -37.93 14.22
N SER A 49 13.53 -37.59 12.95
CA SER A 49 12.78 -38.37 11.96
C SER A 49 13.78 -39.05 11.04
N TYR A 50 13.67 -40.35 10.88
CA TYR A 50 14.57 -41.14 10.04
C TYR A 50 13.78 -42.00 9.05
N ARG A 51 14.46 -42.37 7.96
CA ARG A 51 14.00 -43.35 7.00
C ARG A 51 14.98 -44.52 7.01
N CYS A 52 14.47 -45.73 7.11
CA CYS A 52 15.26 -46.94 6.93
C CYS A 52 15.42 -47.22 5.43
N GLU A 53 16.67 -47.33 4.97
CA GLU A 53 16.99 -47.62 3.57
C GLU A 53 17.00 -49.13 3.27
N ASN A 54 17.15 -49.97 4.30
CA ASN A 54 17.26 -51.43 4.17
C ASN A 54 15.92 -52.17 4.33
N GLY A 55 14.81 -51.58 3.86
CA GLY A 55 13.52 -52.28 3.76
C GLY A 55 12.76 -52.51 5.08
N CYS A 56 13.00 -51.73 6.13
CA CYS A 56 12.25 -51.84 7.39
C CYS A 56 10.74 -51.54 7.19
N LYS A 57 9.89 -52.15 8.02
CA LYS A 57 8.44 -51.84 8.11
C LYS A 57 8.09 -51.37 9.53
N PRO A 58 7.66 -50.11 9.74
CA PRO A 58 7.53 -49.05 8.74
C PRO A 58 8.89 -48.49 8.25
N PRO A 59 8.95 -47.95 7.01
CA PRO A 59 10.19 -47.39 6.47
C PRO A 59 10.56 -46.04 7.10
N HIS A 60 9.62 -45.40 7.79
CA HIS A 60 9.82 -44.14 8.50
C HIS A 60 9.60 -44.33 9.98
N GLY A 61 10.43 -43.68 10.79
CA GLY A 61 10.32 -43.71 12.24
C GLY A 61 10.72 -42.39 12.87
N LYS A 62 10.35 -42.24 14.14
CA LYS A 62 10.73 -41.11 14.99
C LYS A 62 11.38 -41.63 16.26
N ARG A 63 12.38 -40.90 16.76
CA ARG A 63 12.99 -41.07 18.08
C ARG A 63 13.04 -39.71 18.75
N ARG A 64 12.59 -39.62 20.00
CA ARG A 64 12.59 -38.38 20.78
C ARG A 64 13.45 -38.52 22.03
N HIS A 65 13.87 -37.38 22.60
CA HIS A 65 14.76 -37.38 23.78
C HIS A 65 14.15 -38.10 25.00
N ASN A 66 12.82 -38.04 25.16
CA ASN A 66 12.01 -38.68 26.20
C ASN A 66 11.10 -39.78 25.62
N ASP A 67 11.60 -40.58 24.68
CA ASP A 67 10.84 -41.67 24.07
C ASP A 67 10.32 -42.64 25.15
N PRO A 68 9.07 -43.14 25.09
CA PRO A 68 8.61 -44.12 26.08
C PRO A 68 9.38 -45.46 26.00
N GLU A 69 9.86 -45.82 24.80
CA GLU A 69 10.61 -47.05 24.58
C GLU A 69 12.10 -46.86 24.92
N GLU A 70 12.62 -47.67 25.84
CA GLU A 70 14.00 -47.57 26.33
C GLU A 70 15.03 -47.72 25.20
N LYS A 71 14.85 -48.70 24.33
CA LYS A 71 15.72 -48.92 23.16
C LYS A 71 15.75 -47.70 22.25
N LYS A 72 14.62 -47.00 22.05
CA LYS A 72 14.58 -45.79 21.23
C LYS A 72 15.33 -44.63 21.89
N ARG A 73 15.21 -44.48 23.21
CA ARG A 73 15.99 -43.48 23.98
C ARG A 73 17.49 -43.75 23.88
N GLU A 74 17.90 -45.01 24.05
CA GLU A 74 19.30 -45.42 23.92
C GLU A 74 19.83 -45.09 22.51
N TYR A 75 19.07 -45.43 21.47
CA TYR A 75 19.47 -45.15 20.10
C TYR A 75 19.55 -43.64 19.80
N PHE A 76 18.63 -42.85 20.36
CA PHE A 76 18.66 -41.40 20.25
C PHE A 76 19.94 -40.81 20.85
N GLN A 77 20.33 -41.27 22.04
CA GLN A 77 21.53 -40.78 22.74
C GLN A 77 22.82 -41.24 22.07
N THR A 78 22.91 -42.54 21.75
CA THR A 78 24.15 -43.15 21.28
C THR A 78 24.40 -42.86 19.79
N TYR A 79 23.40 -43.07 18.93
CA TYR A 79 23.59 -42.99 17.48
C TYR A 79 23.20 -41.63 16.91
N ASP A 80 22.02 -41.11 17.25
CA ASP A 80 21.54 -39.87 16.64
C ASP A 80 22.33 -38.66 17.16
N LEU A 81 22.36 -38.46 18.48
CA LEU A 81 23.17 -37.40 19.09
C LEU A 81 24.66 -37.66 18.96
N GLY A 82 25.10 -38.93 18.92
CA GLY A 82 26.48 -39.30 18.61
C GLY A 82 26.92 -38.77 17.24
N LYS A 83 26.12 -39.02 16.19
CA LYS A 83 26.42 -38.53 14.84
C LYS A 83 26.38 -37.00 14.75
N ILE A 84 25.47 -36.34 15.46
CA ILE A 84 25.43 -34.87 15.52
C ILE A 84 26.72 -34.35 16.17
N ARG A 85 27.14 -34.89 17.32
CA ARG A 85 28.40 -34.51 17.97
C ARG A 85 29.61 -34.70 17.07
N GLU A 86 29.65 -35.80 16.31
CA GLU A 86 30.70 -36.06 15.32
C GLU A 86 30.76 -34.95 14.25
N ILE A 87 29.61 -34.53 13.72
CA ILE A 87 29.51 -33.44 12.74
C ILE A 87 29.92 -32.10 13.37
N GLU A 88 29.45 -31.83 14.59
CA GLU A 88 29.79 -30.62 15.34
C GLU A 88 31.27 -30.52 15.69
N ALA A 89 31.97 -31.64 15.87
CA ALA A 89 33.42 -31.64 16.13
C ALA A 89 34.27 -31.39 14.88
N LYS A 90 33.78 -31.74 13.69
CA LYS A 90 34.58 -31.63 12.45
C LYS A 90 34.55 -30.23 11.85
N LYS A 91 35.62 -29.83 11.15
CA LYS A 91 35.65 -28.60 10.36
C LYS A 91 34.96 -28.82 9.02
N ILE A 92 34.14 -27.87 8.57
CA ILE A 92 33.56 -27.89 7.23
C ILE A 92 34.70 -27.58 6.23
N PRO A 93 34.98 -28.45 5.25
CA PRO A 93 36.10 -28.28 4.32
C PRO A 93 35.75 -27.38 3.12
N TYR A 94 34.54 -26.84 3.08
CA TYR A 94 34.03 -25.98 2.01
C TYR A 94 33.82 -24.55 2.53
N TRP A 95 33.88 -23.57 1.63
CA TRP A 95 33.58 -22.19 1.96
C TRP A 95 32.09 -21.98 2.27
N TYR A 96 31.81 -21.12 3.23
CA TYR A 96 30.48 -20.64 3.59
C TYR A 96 30.60 -19.23 4.22
N PRO A 97 29.57 -18.38 4.14
CA PRO A 97 29.63 -17.02 4.66
C PRO A 97 29.70 -17.01 6.19
N LYS A 98 30.63 -16.22 6.72
CA LYS A 98 30.77 -15.93 8.16
C LYS A 98 30.57 -14.45 8.46
N ASP A 99 30.06 -13.73 7.47
CA ASP A 99 29.83 -12.31 7.48
C ASP A 99 28.90 -11.96 8.63
N ARG A 100 29.26 -10.93 9.40
CA ARG A 100 28.32 -10.30 10.32
C ARG A 100 27.17 -9.74 9.51
N MET A 101 25.94 -9.96 9.97
CA MET A 101 24.74 -9.45 9.31
C MET A 101 24.86 -7.94 9.07
N MET A 102 24.53 -7.49 7.85
CA MET A 102 24.64 -6.09 7.41
C MET A 102 26.04 -5.48 7.60
N HIS A 103 27.08 -6.32 7.68
CA HIS A 103 28.44 -5.89 8.06
C HIS A 103 28.47 -5.05 9.34
N ALA A 104 27.52 -5.29 10.26
CA ALA A 104 27.39 -4.50 11.47
C ALA A 104 28.68 -4.54 12.31
N PRO A 105 29.11 -3.40 12.89
CA PRO A 105 30.28 -3.29 13.76
C PRO A 105 30.30 -4.34 14.88
N GLU A 106 31.49 -4.70 15.38
CA GLU A 106 31.64 -5.74 16.39
C GLU A 106 30.92 -5.43 17.71
N ASP A 107 30.97 -4.16 18.11
CA ASP A 107 30.33 -3.57 19.29
C ASP A 107 28.81 -3.39 19.12
N GLN A 108 28.29 -3.43 17.91
CA GLN A 108 26.87 -3.30 17.62
C GLN A 108 26.15 -4.64 17.77
N GLU A 109 25.27 -4.74 18.77
CA GLU A 109 24.48 -5.94 19.00
C GLU A 109 23.37 -6.12 17.95
N CYS A 110 22.66 -5.03 17.63
CA CYS A 110 21.50 -4.99 16.75
C CYS A 110 21.94 -4.65 15.33
N TRP A 111 22.05 -5.65 14.44
CA TRP A 111 22.49 -5.45 13.06
C TRP A 111 21.46 -4.81 12.12
N GLY A 112 20.21 -4.60 12.55
CA GLY A 112 19.16 -4.03 11.70
C GLY A 112 17.79 -3.90 12.37
N VAL A 113 16.85 -3.26 11.70
CA VAL A 113 15.46 -3.07 12.15
C VAL A 113 14.73 -4.40 12.35
N LYS A 114 15.04 -5.41 11.51
CA LYS A 114 14.49 -6.77 11.61
C LYS A 114 15.18 -7.60 12.69
N TRP A 115 16.24 -7.10 13.32
CA TRP A 115 16.79 -7.71 14.53
C TRP A 115 15.85 -7.52 15.71
N ARG A 116 15.70 -8.59 16.50
CA ARG A 116 14.88 -8.63 17.71
C ARG A 116 15.56 -9.50 18.75
N ALA A 117 15.83 -8.90 19.91
CA ALA A 117 16.28 -9.63 21.08
C ALA A 117 15.36 -10.84 21.35
N GLY A 118 15.93 -12.04 21.34
CA GLY A 118 15.22 -13.28 21.61
C GLY A 118 14.53 -13.95 20.42
N THR A 119 14.32 -13.31 19.27
CA THR A 119 13.67 -13.99 18.12
C THR A 119 14.44 -13.92 16.82
N SER A 120 15.44 -13.04 16.70
CA SER A 120 16.30 -12.94 15.51
C SER A 120 17.75 -12.65 15.93
N ASN A 121 18.15 -13.18 17.09
CA ASN A 121 19.40 -12.87 17.76
C ASN A 121 20.55 -13.79 17.32
N PHE A 122 20.95 -13.67 16.05
CA PHE A 122 22.17 -14.26 15.49
C PHE A 122 23.05 -13.13 14.96
N ARG A 123 24.36 -13.31 14.93
CA ARG A 123 25.33 -12.26 14.55
C ARG A 123 25.86 -12.45 13.14
N THR A 124 26.12 -13.69 12.76
CA THR A 124 26.70 -14.03 11.46
C THR A 124 25.77 -14.90 10.64
N VAL A 125 25.92 -14.86 9.31
CA VAL A 125 25.05 -15.59 8.38
C VAL A 125 25.04 -17.11 8.64
N ASP A 126 26.17 -17.70 9.05
CA ASP A 126 26.28 -19.13 9.34
C ASP A 126 25.48 -19.58 10.57
N GLU A 127 25.30 -18.71 11.58
CA GLU A 127 24.49 -19.01 12.76
C GLU A 127 22.99 -19.23 12.45
N LEU A 128 22.55 -18.76 11.29
CA LEU A 128 21.20 -18.97 10.77
C LEU A 128 20.96 -20.44 10.39
N PHE A 129 22.01 -21.25 10.23
CA PHE A 129 21.96 -22.64 9.82
C PHE A 129 22.43 -23.58 10.93
N THR A 130 22.00 -24.84 10.90
CA THR A 130 22.67 -25.89 11.68
C THR A 130 23.97 -26.28 10.97
N LYS A 131 25.00 -26.70 11.69
CA LYS A 131 26.28 -27.07 11.06
C LYS A 131 26.12 -28.18 10.03
N ARG A 132 25.21 -29.13 10.27
CA ARG A 132 24.85 -30.17 9.29
C ARG A 132 24.30 -29.60 7.99
N ASN A 133 23.35 -28.66 8.07
CA ASN A 133 22.78 -28.04 6.86
C ASN A 133 23.79 -27.14 6.18
N LEU A 134 24.56 -26.37 6.95
CA LEU A 134 25.63 -25.50 6.46
C LEU A 134 26.67 -26.30 5.67
N TRP A 135 27.10 -27.45 6.20
CA TRP A 135 28.05 -28.33 5.53
C TRP A 135 27.50 -28.82 4.19
N ALA A 136 26.27 -29.34 4.17
CA ALA A 136 25.66 -29.84 2.94
C ALA A 136 25.45 -28.72 1.90
N LEU A 137 25.00 -27.54 2.34
CA LEU A 137 24.84 -26.37 1.47
C LEU A 137 26.17 -25.92 0.86
N ALA A 138 27.21 -25.81 1.67
CA ALA A 138 28.55 -25.41 1.26
C ALA A 138 29.19 -26.44 0.30
N ALA A 139 29.01 -27.74 0.57
CA ALA A 139 29.46 -28.81 -0.31
C ALA A 139 28.79 -28.74 -1.68
N ILE A 140 27.46 -28.57 -1.70
CA ILE A 140 26.70 -28.45 -2.94
C ILE A 140 27.12 -27.19 -3.72
N LEU A 141 27.26 -26.04 -3.07
CA LEU A 141 27.71 -24.81 -3.72
C LEU A 141 29.11 -24.98 -4.34
N ALA A 142 30.04 -25.62 -3.62
CA ALA A 142 31.36 -25.94 -4.15
C ALA A 142 31.29 -26.83 -5.41
N SER A 143 30.39 -27.83 -5.42
CA SER A 143 30.16 -28.65 -6.61
C SER A 143 29.53 -27.87 -7.76
N ILE A 144 28.59 -26.97 -7.48
CA ILE A 144 27.96 -26.12 -8.50
C ILE A 144 29.00 -25.23 -9.18
N LYS A 145 29.91 -24.63 -8.41
CA LYS A 145 30.98 -23.77 -8.95
C LYS A 145 31.91 -24.49 -9.94
N ASN A 146 32.00 -25.82 -9.87
CA ASN A 146 32.82 -26.63 -10.77
C ASN A 146 32.08 -27.06 -12.06
N ILE A 147 30.84 -26.63 -12.27
CA ILE A 147 30.09 -26.93 -13.50
C ILE A 147 30.62 -26.04 -14.64
N GLU A 148 31.10 -26.66 -15.71
CA GLU A 148 31.70 -25.96 -16.86
C GLU A 148 30.69 -25.12 -17.65
N ASN A 149 29.48 -25.65 -17.87
CA ASN A 149 28.46 -24.94 -18.63
C ASN A 149 27.83 -23.83 -17.77
N PRO A 150 28.00 -22.54 -18.13
CA PRO A 150 27.54 -21.43 -17.32
C PRO A 150 26.01 -21.38 -17.19
N ILE A 151 25.28 -21.72 -18.26
CA ILE A 151 23.80 -21.72 -18.24
C ILE A 151 23.29 -22.76 -17.23
N ILE A 152 23.86 -23.96 -17.25
CA ILE A 152 23.49 -25.04 -16.31
C ILE A 152 23.91 -24.67 -14.89
N ARG A 153 25.13 -24.13 -14.72
CA ARG A 153 25.63 -23.67 -13.43
C ARG A 153 24.71 -22.62 -12.83
N ASP A 154 24.29 -21.62 -13.59
CA ASP A 154 23.47 -20.51 -13.11
C ASP A 154 22.03 -20.99 -12.82
N ALA A 155 21.48 -21.90 -13.64
CA ALA A 155 20.21 -22.55 -13.37
C ALA A 155 20.20 -23.35 -12.06
N ILE A 156 21.26 -24.12 -11.80
CA ILE A 156 21.39 -24.90 -10.56
C ILE A 156 21.70 -23.98 -9.37
N THR A 157 22.47 -22.91 -9.57
CA THR A 157 22.71 -21.86 -8.56
C THR A 157 21.39 -21.21 -8.15
N PHE A 158 20.52 -20.85 -9.11
CA PHE A 158 19.19 -20.32 -8.85
C PHE A 158 18.32 -21.31 -8.05
N CYS A 159 18.37 -22.60 -8.41
CA CYS A 159 17.68 -23.65 -7.66
C CYS A 159 18.16 -23.74 -6.21
N TRP A 160 19.47 -23.79 -6.01
CA TRP A 160 20.10 -23.85 -4.70
C TRP A 160 19.79 -22.61 -3.86
N ASN A 161 19.84 -21.42 -4.48
CA ASN A 161 19.52 -20.14 -3.84
C ASN A 161 18.09 -20.12 -3.26
N SER A 162 17.14 -20.68 -4.02
CA SER A 162 15.72 -20.68 -3.67
C SER A 162 15.35 -21.55 -2.45
N VAL A 163 16.26 -22.43 -1.99
CA VAL A 163 16.02 -23.31 -0.84
C VAL A 163 16.74 -22.86 0.44
N LEU A 164 17.62 -21.87 0.38
CA LEU A 164 18.46 -21.45 1.51
C LEU A 164 17.66 -21.18 2.79
N LEU A 165 16.68 -20.27 2.77
CA LEU A 165 15.89 -19.96 3.97
C LEU A 165 15.03 -21.16 4.45
N ASN A 166 14.58 -22.04 3.55
CA ASN A 166 13.87 -23.28 3.90
C ASN A 166 14.76 -24.35 4.56
N LEU A 167 16.08 -24.18 4.44
CA LEU A 167 17.10 -25.05 5.04
C LEU A 167 17.76 -24.37 6.25
N SER A 168 17.31 -23.18 6.62
CA SER A 168 17.75 -22.45 7.81
C SER A 168 16.98 -22.88 9.07
N ARG A 169 17.46 -22.39 10.22
CA ARG A 169 16.82 -22.53 11.53
C ARG A 169 15.49 -21.77 11.62
N MET A 170 15.13 -20.94 10.65
CA MET A 170 13.82 -20.26 10.60
C MET A 170 12.66 -21.21 10.32
N THR A 171 12.95 -22.38 9.75
CA THR A 171 11.93 -23.38 9.39
C THR A 171 11.25 -23.89 10.65
N THR A 172 9.95 -23.61 10.78
CA THR A 172 9.19 -23.99 11.97
C THR A 172 8.79 -25.47 11.92
N ASN A 173 8.83 -26.14 13.06
CA ASN A 173 8.32 -27.50 13.21
C ASN A 173 6.77 -27.51 13.24
N ARG A 174 6.13 -27.53 12.07
CA ARG A 174 4.67 -27.64 11.88
C ARG A 174 4.35 -28.66 10.79
N ASP A 175 3.08 -29.03 10.66
CA ASP A 175 2.60 -29.99 9.64
C ASP A 175 2.96 -29.56 8.22
N ARG A 176 2.91 -28.25 7.96
CA ARG A 176 3.43 -27.65 6.73
C ARG A 176 4.77 -26.98 7.02
N LEU A 177 5.79 -27.41 6.28
CA LEU A 177 7.11 -26.79 6.30
C LEU A 177 7.00 -25.34 5.83
N GLY A 178 7.67 -24.44 6.55
CA GLY A 178 7.75 -23.04 6.19
C GLY A 178 8.38 -22.20 7.29
N PHE A 179 8.62 -20.95 6.96
CA PHE A 179 9.12 -19.93 7.87
C PHE A 179 8.25 -18.68 7.74
N LEU A 180 8.35 -17.78 8.72
CA LEU A 180 7.66 -16.50 8.69
C LEU A 180 8.39 -15.56 7.73
N LYS A 181 7.71 -15.12 6.67
CA LYS A 181 8.28 -14.20 5.66
C LYS A 181 8.40 -12.77 6.23
N GLY A 182 9.28 -11.96 5.62
CA GLY A 182 9.47 -10.54 6.01
C GLY A 182 10.24 -10.33 7.32
N THR A 183 10.85 -11.40 7.86
CA THR A 183 11.59 -11.39 9.13
C THR A 183 12.58 -12.56 9.18
N TYR A 184 13.62 -12.45 10.01
CA TYR A 184 14.50 -13.56 10.37
C TYR A 184 14.09 -14.22 11.68
N TYR A 185 12.80 -14.53 11.82
CA TYR A 185 12.28 -15.16 13.03
C TYR A 185 12.83 -16.58 13.19
N LEU A 186 13.55 -16.80 14.28
CA LEU A 186 14.03 -18.08 14.76
C LEU A 186 12.96 -18.70 15.69
N PRO A 187 12.20 -19.71 15.23
CA PRO A 187 11.25 -20.40 16.07
C PRO A 187 11.96 -21.13 17.22
N GLN A 188 11.23 -21.30 18.32
CA GLN A 188 11.69 -22.09 19.46
C GLN A 188 11.87 -23.57 19.10
N GLU A 189 11.02 -24.06 18.19
CA GLU A 189 11.11 -25.39 17.61
C GLU A 189 11.37 -25.26 16.12
N CYS A 190 12.66 -25.29 15.77
CA CYS A 190 13.09 -25.33 14.39
C CYS A 190 13.15 -26.77 13.87
N ARG A 191 12.90 -26.96 12.58
CA ARG A 191 13.03 -28.25 11.91
C ARG A 191 14.23 -28.25 10.98
N CYS A 192 15.23 -29.07 11.31
CA CYS A 192 16.35 -29.35 10.40
C CYS A 192 15.89 -30.29 9.29
N THR A 193 15.73 -29.77 8.07
CA THR A 193 15.29 -30.50 6.88
C THR A 193 16.48 -31.13 6.14
N ASN A 194 16.22 -32.19 5.36
CA ASN A 194 17.25 -32.82 4.54
C ASN A 194 17.58 -31.93 3.32
N VAL A 195 18.81 -31.41 3.26
CA VAL A 195 19.25 -30.47 2.21
C VAL A 195 19.08 -31.04 0.80
N TRP A 196 19.61 -32.24 0.54
CA TRP A 196 19.56 -32.85 -0.78
C TRP A 196 18.14 -33.12 -1.27
N GLY A 197 17.30 -33.70 -0.41
CA GLY A 197 15.90 -33.99 -0.73
C GLY A 197 15.09 -32.73 -1.02
N THR A 198 15.29 -31.66 -0.24
CA THR A 198 14.66 -30.35 -0.50
C THR A 198 15.11 -29.77 -1.83
N LEU A 199 16.43 -29.79 -2.11
CA LEU A 199 16.98 -29.28 -3.37
C LEU A 199 16.48 -30.08 -4.58
N ALA A 200 16.51 -31.41 -4.51
CA ALA A 200 16.05 -32.29 -5.58
C ALA A 200 14.55 -32.09 -5.87
N ASN A 201 13.73 -31.91 -4.84
CA ASN A 201 12.31 -31.58 -5.01
C ASN A 201 12.13 -30.24 -5.70
N LYS A 202 12.87 -29.20 -5.28
CA LYS A 202 12.81 -27.88 -5.90
C LYS A 202 13.28 -27.91 -7.34
N PHE A 203 14.35 -28.64 -7.64
CA PHE A 203 14.87 -28.82 -8.99
C PHE A 203 13.81 -29.42 -9.91
N ARG A 204 13.12 -30.49 -9.50
CA ARG A 204 12.02 -31.08 -10.28
C ARG A 204 10.90 -30.08 -10.59
N MET A 205 10.55 -29.22 -9.62
CA MET A 205 9.55 -28.17 -9.82
C MET A 205 10.02 -27.08 -10.80
N MET A 206 11.32 -26.76 -10.81
CA MET A 206 11.86 -25.73 -11.70
C MET A 206 11.94 -26.17 -13.16
N ILE A 207 12.09 -27.47 -13.43
CA ILE A 207 12.19 -27.99 -14.80
C ILE A 207 10.98 -27.55 -15.65
N SER A 208 9.76 -27.56 -15.09
CA SER A 208 8.58 -27.13 -15.84
C SER A 208 8.62 -25.64 -16.19
N GLY A 209 9.01 -24.78 -15.24
CA GLY A 209 9.18 -23.34 -15.46
C GLY A 209 10.26 -23.03 -16.48
N TRP A 210 11.40 -23.72 -16.39
CA TRP A 210 12.51 -23.56 -17.35
C TRP A 210 12.11 -23.95 -18.77
N LYS A 211 11.38 -25.06 -18.92
CA LYS A 211 10.82 -25.48 -20.23
C LYS A 211 9.86 -24.43 -20.79
N ALA A 212 9.02 -23.84 -19.95
CA ALA A 212 8.06 -22.82 -20.38
C ALA A 212 8.77 -21.54 -20.84
N ILE A 213 9.78 -21.06 -20.09
CA ILE A 213 10.57 -19.88 -20.45
C ILE A 213 11.33 -20.12 -21.76
N ASN A 214 12.00 -21.26 -21.89
CA ASN A 214 12.77 -21.59 -23.09
C ASN A 214 11.91 -21.88 -24.34
N ALA A 215 10.59 -22.00 -24.18
CA ALA A 215 9.66 -22.12 -25.31
C ALA A 215 9.27 -20.76 -25.91
N ILE A 216 9.62 -19.66 -25.24
CA ILE A 216 9.35 -18.30 -25.70
C ILE A 216 10.56 -17.81 -26.49
N ASP A 217 10.37 -17.52 -27.77
CA ASP A 217 11.37 -16.91 -28.65
C ASP A 217 10.92 -15.47 -28.97
N THR A 218 11.43 -14.49 -28.21
CA THR A 218 11.16 -13.05 -28.42
C THR A 218 12.39 -12.22 -28.07
N THR A 219 12.55 -11.11 -28.77
CA THR A 219 13.57 -10.09 -28.48
C THR A 219 12.97 -8.81 -27.91
N ASP A 220 11.66 -8.79 -27.63
CA ASP A 220 10.91 -7.61 -27.17
C ASP A 220 11.01 -7.36 -25.65
N LEU A 221 11.94 -8.04 -24.97
CA LEU A 221 12.12 -7.96 -23.53
C LEU A 221 13.53 -7.50 -23.18
N MET A 222 13.62 -6.38 -22.46
CA MET A 222 14.84 -5.89 -21.85
C MET A 222 14.73 -6.02 -20.33
N ILE A 223 15.74 -6.63 -19.71
CA ILE A 223 15.85 -6.76 -18.26
C ILE A 223 17.15 -6.08 -17.84
N SER A 224 17.07 -5.29 -16.77
CA SER A 224 18.23 -4.60 -16.21
C SER A 224 18.15 -4.58 -14.69
N THR A 225 19.32 -4.52 -14.05
CA THR A 225 19.48 -4.25 -12.61
C THR A 225 19.94 -2.82 -12.37
N SER A 226 19.54 -1.88 -13.25
CA SER A 226 19.88 -0.46 -13.13
C SER A 226 19.15 0.18 -11.95
N ASP A 227 19.77 1.21 -11.39
CA ASP A 227 19.13 2.08 -10.41
C ASP A 227 17.95 2.83 -11.04
N ALA A 228 16.79 2.83 -10.38
CA ALA A 228 15.59 3.54 -10.84
C ALA A 228 15.78 5.07 -10.90
N ARG A 229 16.81 5.60 -10.23
CA ARG A 229 17.21 7.02 -10.29
C ARG A 229 18.04 7.36 -11.53
N SER A 230 18.57 6.35 -12.24
CA SER A 230 19.41 6.53 -13.42
C SER A 230 19.33 5.32 -14.34
N ILE A 231 18.36 5.33 -15.26
CA ILE A 231 18.13 4.26 -16.22
C ILE A 231 18.79 4.64 -17.55
N PRO A 232 19.68 3.81 -18.12
CA PRO A 232 20.49 4.14 -19.29
C PRO A 232 19.70 4.01 -20.61
N ILE A 233 18.55 4.67 -20.71
CA ILE A 233 17.75 4.77 -21.94
C ILE A 233 17.41 6.24 -22.26
N PRO A 234 17.13 6.57 -23.54
CA PRO A 234 16.89 7.95 -23.95
C PRO A 234 15.65 8.58 -23.30
N SER A 235 15.66 9.91 -23.16
CA SER A 235 14.49 10.67 -22.70
C SER A 235 13.32 10.54 -23.68
N ASN A 236 12.09 10.63 -23.19
CA ASN A 236 10.86 10.52 -24.00
C ASN A 236 10.83 9.26 -24.90
N SER A 237 11.32 8.13 -24.39
CA SER A 237 11.37 6.85 -25.12
C SER A 237 10.27 5.87 -24.70
N VAL A 238 9.73 6.04 -23.49
CA VAL A 238 8.77 5.11 -22.88
C VAL A 238 7.33 5.60 -23.09
N ASP A 239 6.43 4.73 -23.55
CA ASP A 239 5.01 5.05 -23.76
C ASP A 239 4.14 4.92 -22.51
N TYR A 240 4.56 4.10 -21.54
CA TYR A 240 3.83 3.87 -20.30
C TYR A 240 4.76 3.33 -19.21
N ILE A 241 4.57 3.78 -17.98
CA ILE A 241 5.31 3.29 -16.82
C ILE A 241 4.33 2.69 -15.81
N PHE A 242 4.63 1.50 -15.32
CA PHE A 242 3.94 0.89 -14.18
C PHE A 242 4.97 0.64 -13.10
N THR A 243 4.75 1.19 -11.91
CA THR A 243 5.76 1.16 -10.83
C THR A 243 5.12 0.92 -9.46
N ASP A 244 5.83 0.15 -8.62
CA ASP A 244 5.49 -0.18 -7.23
C ASP A 244 6.73 0.12 -6.35
N PRO A 245 6.93 1.39 -5.96
CA PRO A 245 8.12 1.81 -5.24
C PRO A 245 8.10 1.39 -3.76
N PRO A 246 9.26 1.43 -3.07
CA PRO A 246 9.36 1.02 -1.68
C PRO A 246 8.56 1.93 -0.72
N TYR A 247 7.91 1.31 0.27
CA TYR A 247 7.01 1.95 1.22
C TYR A 247 7.74 2.38 2.50
N ALA A 248 8.54 3.44 2.40
CA ALA A 248 9.30 4.00 3.52
C ALA A 248 10.06 2.92 4.32
N GLY A 249 9.67 2.63 5.56
CA GLY A 249 10.33 1.64 6.42
C GLY A 249 9.64 0.28 6.53
N LYS A 250 8.58 0.01 5.76
CA LYS A 250 7.73 -1.19 5.96
C LYS A 250 8.47 -2.50 5.74
N GLU A 251 9.19 -2.61 4.64
CA GLU A 251 10.03 -3.77 4.33
C GLU A 251 11.47 -3.35 4.17
N GLN A 252 12.38 -4.08 4.80
CA GLN A 252 13.80 -3.74 4.86
C GLN A 252 14.52 -4.63 3.87
N TYR A 253 14.58 -4.24 2.59
CA TYR A 253 15.01 -5.12 1.51
C TYR A 253 16.48 -5.50 1.65
N GLY A 254 17.37 -4.54 1.92
CA GLY A 254 18.79 -4.82 2.18
C GLY A 254 18.99 -5.83 3.30
N GLU A 255 18.32 -5.62 4.44
CA GLU A 255 18.38 -6.56 5.57
C GLU A 255 17.88 -7.96 5.20
N LEU A 256 16.75 -8.04 4.50
CA LEU A 256 16.15 -9.31 4.09
C LEU A 256 16.91 -9.99 2.95
N ASN A 257 17.70 -9.26 2.15
CA ASN A 257 18.47 -9.79 1.04
C ASN A 257 19.87 -10.29 1.45
N PHE A 258 20.42 -9.74 2.55
CA PHE A 258 21.80 -9.92 2.99
C PHE A 258 22.29 -11.38 3.02
N VAL A 259 21.44 -12.31 3.46
CA VAL A 259 21.82 -13.74 3.52
C VAL A 259 22.18 -14.28 2.14
N TRP A 260 21.43 -13.92 1.10
CA TRP A 260 21.72 -14.38 -0.26
C TRP A 260 22.96 -13.70 -0.82
N GLU A 261 23.12 -12.40 -0.58
CA GLU A 261 24.29 -11.64 -1.00
C GLU A 261 25.58 -12.21 -0.41
N ALA A 262 25.57 -12.51 0.90
CA ALA A 262 26.71 -13.13 1.56
C ALA A 262 27.04 -14.51 0.99
N TRP A 263 26.03 -15.35 0.71
CA TRP A 263 26.25 -16.67 0.10
C TRP A 263 26.77 -16.61 -1.34
N LEU A 264 26.32 -15.63 -2.13
CA LEU A 264 26.69 -15.46 -3.53
C LEU A 264 27.94 -14.61 -3.72
N GLY A 265 28.40 -13.92 -2.67
CA GLY A 265 29.51 -12.99 -2.73
C GLY A 265 29.19 -11.74 -3.54
N PHE A 266 27.95 -11.25 -3.45
CA PHE A 266 27.50 -10.04 -4.14
C PHE A 266 27.93 -8.78 -3.39
N ASP A 267 28.10 -7.69 -4.14
CA ASP A 267 28.37 -6.37 -3.59
C ASP A 267 27.17 -5.85 -2.78
N THR A 268 27.47 -5.28 -1.62
CA THR A 268 26.50 -4.74 -0.66
C THR A 268 26.50 -3.22 -0.62
N HIS A 269 27.31 -2.55 -1.44
CA HIS A 269 27.37 -1.09 -1.50
C HIS A 269 26.00 -0.43 -1.77
N TRP A 270 25.16 -1.09 -2.57
CA TRP A 270 23.81 -0.61 -2.89
C TRP A 270 22.93 -0.43 -1.64
N HIS A 271 23.24 -1.07 -0.51
CA HIS A 271 22.49 -0.87 0.72
C HIS A 271 22.44 0.61 1.06
N ASP A 272 23.55 1.35 0.96
CA ASP A 272 23.64 2.78 1.28
C ASP A 272 22.88 3.65 0.29
N GLU A 273 22.60 3.10 -0.89
CA GLU A 273 21.81 3.70 -1.96
C GLU A 273 20.35 3.20 -1.99
N GLU A 274 19.93 2.43 -0.99
CA GLU A 274 18.56 1.90 -0.88
C GLU A 274 17.56 3.03 -0.56
N ILE A 275 16.46 3.10 -1.31
CA ILE A 275 15.33 4.00 -1.04
C ILE A 275 14.50 3.41 0.11
N ILE A 276 14.85 3.73 1.35
CA ILE A 276 14.25 3.14 2.56
C ILE A 276 14.31 4.10 3.74
N VAL A 277 13.41 3.95 4.70
CA VAL A 277 13.57 4.49 6.06
C VAL A 277 14.13 3.41 6.98
N ASN A 278 15.31 3.66 7.55
CA ASN A 278 16.00 2.72 8.43
C ASN A 278 16.73 3.46 9.56
N LYS A 279 16.17 3.39 10.76
CA LYS A 279 16.72 4.04 11.96
C LYS A 279 18.08 3.51 12.42
N ILE A 280 18.43 2.26 12.10
CA ILE A 280 19.70 1.64 12.52
C ILE A 280 20.83 2.13 11.59
N ARG A 281 20.51 2.31 10.32
CA ARG A 281 21.43 2.77 9.27
C ARG A 281 21.42 4.29 9.09
N GLY A 282 20.67 5.02 9.92
CA GLY A 282 20.56 6.48 9.87
C GLY A 282 19.79 7.04 8.67
N LYS A 283 19.00 6.22 7.96
CA LYS A 283 18.20 6.65 6.82
C LYS A 283 16.83 7.19 7.27
N THR A 284 16.59 8.46 7.01
CA THR A 284 15.42 9.22 7.46
C THR A 284 14.28 9.22 6.43
N GLU A 285 13.10 9.72 6.82
CA GLU A 285 11.99 9.98 5.89
C GLU A 285 12.34 11.04 4.84
N GLU A 286 13.17 12.02 5.20
CA GLU A 286 13.68 13.04 4.28
C GLU A 286 14.59 12.42 3.21
N ASP A 287 15.50 11.53 3.61
CA ASP A 287 16.35 10.80 2.66
C ASP A 287 15.51 9.98 1.69
N TRP A 288 14.52 9.26 2.23
CA TRP A 288 13.58 8.48 1.42
C TRP A 288 12.82 9.36 0.42
N ALA A 289 12.28 10.51 0.87
CA ALA A 289 11.57 11.45 0.00
C ALA A 289 12.47 12.00 -1.11
N ASN A 290 13.71 12.37 -0.76
CA ASN A 290 14.70 12.88 -1.71
C ASN A 290 15.06 11.86 -2.78
N MET A 291 15.27 10.60 -2.40
CA MET A 291 15.61 9.54 -3.35
C MET A 291 14.39 9.10 -4.19
N MET A 292 13.20 9.07 -3.60
CA MET A 292 11.94 8.87 -4.32
C MET A 292 11.73 9.95 -5.38
N ARG A 293 12.02 11.21 -5.06
CA ARG A 293 11.97 12.32 -6.04
C ARG A 293 12.93 12.12 -7.20
N GLN A 294 14.16 11.68 -6.93
CA GLN A 294 15.12 11.38 -8.00
C GLN A 294 14.59 10.26 -8.92
N ALA A 295 14.02 9.19 -8.36
CA ALA A 295 13.43 8.11 -9.14
C ALA A 295 12.22 8.58 -9.97
N MET A 296 11.34 9.41 -9.40
CA MET A 296 10.18 9.94 -10.14
C MET A 296 10.58 10.95 -11.21
N ALA A 297 11.59 11.79 -10.96
CA ALA A 297 12.16 12.68 -11.97
C ALA A 297 12.78 11.89 -13.14
N GLU A 298 13.42 10.75 -12.85
CA GLU A 298 13.92 9.85 -13.88
C GLU A 298 12.76 9.22 -14.68
N CYS A 299 11.70 8.73 -14.02
CA CYS A 299 10.48 8.30 -14.71
C CYS A 299 9.91 9.41 -15.60
N TYR A 300 9.89 10.66 -15.14
CA TYR A 300 9.44 11.81 -15.93
C TYR A 300 10.31 12.04 -17.15
N ARG A 301 11.64 11.96 -17.02
CA ARG A 301 12.60 12.08 -18.14
C ARG A 301 12.33 11.04 -19.21
N LEU A 302 12.08 9.79 -18.80
CA LEU A 302 11.88 8.65 -19.69
C LEU A 302 10.54 8.68 -20.44
N LEU A 303 9.48 9.09 -19.75
CA LEU A 303 8.12 9.05 -20.27
C LEU A 303 7.92 10.08 -21.40
N LYS A 304 7.27 9.66 -22.50
CA LYS A 304 6.87 10.57 -23.58
C LYS A 304 5.85 11.62 -23.09
N PRO A 305 5.87 12.86 -23.60
CA PRO A 305 4.85 13.85 -23.28
C PRO A 305 3.42 13.36 -23.60
N GLY A 306 2.46 13.67 -22.74
CA GLY A 306 1.07 13.24 -22.89
C GLY A 306 0.81 11.77 -22.56
N ARG A 307 1.77 11.04 -21.98
CA ARG A 307 1.63 9.64 -21.57
C ARG A 307 1.48 9.48 -20.06
N TRP A 308 1.12 8.27 -19.63
CA TRP A 308 0.76 7.94 -18.26
C TRP A 308 1.80 7.09 -17.54
N LEU A 309 1.81 7.28 -16.22
CA LEU A 309 2.46 6.44 -15.25
C LEU A 309 1.39 5.96 -14.25
N SER A 310 1.34 4.68 -13.98
CA SER A 310 0.52 4.13 -12.90
C SER A 310 1.40 3.74 -11.72
N LEU A 311 1.09 4.35 -10.58
CA LEU A 311 1.77 4.16 -9.32
C LEU A 311 0.94 3.25 -8.42
N CYS A 312 1.46 2.07 -8.12
CA CYS A 312 0.96 1.23 -7.04
C CYS A 312 1.48 1.77 -5.72
N TYR A 313 0.61 2.45 -4.97
CA TYR A 313 0.98 2.93 -3.64
C TYR A 313 -0.26 3.04 -2.76
N HIS A 314 -0.21 2.32 -1.65
CA HIS A 314 -1.09 2.56 -0.52
C HIS A 314 -0.36 2.39 0.82
N ASP A 315 -0.28 3.49 1.55
CA ASP A 315 0.21 3.50 2.91
C ASP A 315 -0.89 4.04 3.84
N THR A 316 -1.05 3.37 4.97
CA THR A 316 -1.98 3.79 6.05
C THR A 316 -1.31 4.72 7.05
N SER A 317 -0.01 4.96 6.91
CA SER A 317 0.73 5.96 7.68
C SER A 317 0.23 7.35 7.31
N GLU A 318 -0.04 8.18 8.31
CA GLU A 318 -0.45 9.56 8.10
C GLU A 318 0.67 10.35 7.39
N GLY A 319 0.32 11.21 6.44
CA GLY A 319 1.25 12.12 5.77
C GLY A 319 2.04 11.57 4.56
N THR A 320 2.28 10.26 4.46
CA THR A 320 3.06 9.69 3.32
C THR A 320 2.35 9.87 1.98
N TRP A 321 1.02 9.93 1.98
CA TRP A 321 0.23 10.17 0.78
C TRP A 321 0.40 11.58 0.23
N ALA A 322 0.39 12.60 1.10
CA ALA A 322 0.65 13.98 0.70
C ALA A 322 2.05 14.11 0.10
N LEU A 323 3.03 13.51 0.77
CA LEU A 323 4.42 13.50 0.32
C LEU A 323 4.61 12.87 -1.07
N ILE A 324 3.91 11.78 -1.39
CA ILE A 324 3.93 11.19 -2.73
C ILE A 324 3.32 12.13 -3.77
N GLN A 325 2.20 12.80 -3.47
CA GLN A 325 1.62 13.77 -4.39
C GLN A 325 2.56 14.95 -4.66
N ASP A 326 3.23 15.44 -3.61
CA ASP A 326 4.21 16.52 -3.71
C ASP A 326 5.41 16.08 -4.56
N ILE A 327 5.98 14.89 -4.32
CA ILE A 327 7.07 14.32 -5.12
C ILE A 327 6.68 14.22 -6.61
N MET A 328 5.47 13.76 -6.90
CA MET A 328 4.99 13.62 -8.28
C MET A 328 4.79 14.99 -8.94
N ALA A 329 4.21 15.95 -8.22
CA ALA A 329 4.01 17.32 -8.70
C ALA A 329 5.36 18.04 -8.95
N GLU A 330 6.30 17.94 -8.01
CA GLU A 330 7.67 18.49 -8.13
C GLU A 330 8.44 17.86 -9.31
N SER A 331 8.17 16.58 -9.62
CA SER A 331 8.74 15.91 -10.78
C SER A 331 8.10 16.35 -12.11
N GLY A 332 6.99 17.10 -12.06
CA GLY A 332 6.27 17.63 -13.22
C GLY A 332 5.06 16.80 -13.68
N PHE A 333 4.67 15.76 -12.94
CA PHE A 333 3.47 14.98 -13.25
C PHE A 333 2.19 15.69 -12.81
N VAL A 334 1.10 15.43 -13.54
CA VAL A 334 -0.26 15.82 -13.14
C VAL A 334 -1.07 14.59 -12.75
N VAL A 335 -1.88 14.71 -11.70
CA VAL A 335 -2.82 13.64 -11.30
C VAL A 335 -3.89 13.49 -12.37
N ASP A 336 -4.17 12.26 -12.78
CA ASP A 336 -5.25 11.95 -13.70
C ASP A 336 -6.61 12.07 -12.98
N GLN A 337 -7.56 12.79 -13.58
CA GLN A 337 -8.91 12.92 -13.06
C GLN A 337 -9.76 11.72 -13.53
N ALA A 338 -9.50 10.55 -12.96
CA ALA A 338 -10.37 9.40 -13.16
C ALA A 338 -11.54 9.45 -12.16
N ASP A 339 -12.76 9.25 -12.64
CA ASP A 339 -13.99 9.25 -11.82
C ASP A 339 -14.03 8.10 -10.79
N VAL A 340 -13.14 7.10 -10.93
CA VAL A 340 -13.11 5.90 -10.09
C VAL A 340 -11.67 5.60 -9.67
N ALA A 341 -11.47 5.41 -8.37
CA ALA A 341 -10.21 4.92 -7.82
C ALA A 341 -9.89 3.51 -8.35
N LEU A 342 -8.77 3.37 -9.05
CA LEU A 342 -8.28 2.06 -9.50
C LEU A 342 -7.62 1.31 -8.34
N PHE A 343 -7.79 0.00 -8.33
CA PHE A 343 -7.21 -0.86 -7.32
C PHE A 343 -6.93 -2.27 -7.84
N ILE A 344 -5.94 -2.94 -7.24
CA ILE A 344 -5.66 -4.36 -7.43
C ILE A 344 -6.33 -5.11 -6.28
N ASP A 345 -7.23 -6.05 -6.60
CA ASP A 345 -7.82 -6.97 -5.62
C ASP A 345 -7.16 -8.33 -5.75
N THR A 346 -6.35 -8.68 -4.75
CA THR A 346 -5.72 -10.00 -4.70
C THR A 346 -6.78 -11.06 -4.36
N GLY A 347 -7.02 -12.00 -5.29
CA GLY A 347 -8.01 -13.07 -5.08
C GLY A 347 -7.78 -13.93 -3.82
N GLN A 348 -6.53 -14.02 -3.34
CA GLN A 348 -6.19 -14.68 -2.08
C GLN A 348 -5.69 -13.66 -1.04
N LYS A 349 -6.51 -13.40 -0.02
CA LYS A 349 -6.16 -12.51 1.11
C LYS A 349 -5.26 -13.20 2.13
N SER A 350 -4.28 -12.46 2.65
CA SER A 350 -3.41 -12.89 3.76
C SER A 350 -4.19 -13.03 5.08
N TYR A 351 -3.60 -13.71 6.07
CA TYR A 351 -4.20 -13.85 7.41
C TYR A 351 -4.46 -12.48 8.05
N ASN A 352 -3.49 -11.56 7.98
CA ASN A 352 -3.63 -10.22 8.56
C ASN A 352 -4.74 -9.42 7.85
N GLN A 353 -4.87 -9.54 6.53
CA GLN A 353 -5.96 -8.90 5.77
C GLN A 353 -7.35 -9.44 6.12
N LYS A 354 -7.44 -10.65 6.68
CA LYS A 354 -8.70 -11.26 7.13
C LYS A 354 -9.05 -10.92 8.58
N VAL A 355 -8.04 -10.75 9.44
CA VAL A 355 -8.21 -10.72 10.90
C VAL A 355 -7.99 -9.35 11.52
N ALA A 356 -7.25 -8.45 10.87
CA ALA A 356 -6.93 -7.14 11.42
C ALA A 356 -7.74 -6.01 10.75
N ASP A 357 -8.25 -5.09 11.57
CA ASP A 357 -9.12 -3.99 11.13
C ASP A 357 -8.38 -2.89 10.37
N LYS A 358 -7.08 -2.69 10.66
CA LYS A 358 -6.22 -1.68 10.04
C LYS A 358 -5.20 -2.26 9.05
N VAL A 359 -5.55 -3.36 8.39
CA VAL A 359 -4.70 -3.96 7.36
C VAL A 359 -5.32 -3.77 6.01
N ASN A 360 -4.48 -3.40 5.07
CA ASN A 360 -4.93 -2.97 3.77
C ASN A 360 -5.46 -4.13 2.92
N LYS A 361 -6.66 -3.96 2.38
CA LYS A 361 -7.40 -5.04 1.71
C LYS A 361 -7.28 -5.01 0.18
N ARG A 362 -6.78 -3.91 -0.38
CA ARG A 362 -6.62 -3.64 -1.82
C ARG A 362 -5.44 -2.70 -2.01
N ASP A 363 -4.66 -2.91 -3.07
CA ASP A 363 -3.57 -2.01 -3.43
C ASP A 363 -4.14 -0.91 -4.34
N LEU A 364 -4.00 0.36 -3.95
CA LEU A 364 -4.48 1.49 -4.76
C LEU A 364 -3.52 1.72 -5.93
N VAL A 365 -4.10 2.00 -7.09
CA VAL A 365 -3.37 2.39 -8.29
C VAL A 365 -3.76 3.81 -8.64
N ILE A 366 -2.77 4.70 -8.68
CA ILE A 366 -2.99 6.11 -9.03
C ILE A 366 -2.33 6.39 -10.36
N ASN A 367 -3.09 7.03 -11.25
CA ASN A 367 -2.59 7.43 -12.55
C ASN A 367 -2.09 8.87 -12.50
N PHE A 368 -0.89 9.05 -13.03
CA PHE A 368 -0.26 10.33 -13.27
C PHE A 368 0.02 10.47 -14.75
N ARG A 369 0.06 11.70 -15.25
CA ARG A 369 0.33 11.98 -16.65
C ARG A 369 1.43 13.01 -16.78
N LYS A 370 2.30 12.83 -17.77
CA LYS A 370 3.22 13.88 -18.20
C LYS A 370 2.48 14.89 -19.09
N PRO A 371 2.50 16.19 -18.78
CA PRO A 371 1.87 17.20 -19.63
C PRO A 371 2.36 17.17 -21.08
N LYS A 372 1.53 17.58 -22.02
CA LYS A 372 1.95 17.80 -23.41
C LYS A 372 2.77 19.09 -23.50
N PRO A 373 3.69 19.22 -24.47
CA PRO A 373 4.42 20.46 -24.67
C PRO A 373 3.44 21.61 -24.95
N GLY A 374 3.54 22.71 -24.19
CA GLY A 374 2.64 23.86 -24.33
C GLY A 374 1.26 23.70 -23.67
N GLU A 375 1.01 22.59 -22.97
CA GLU A 375 -0.19 22.44 -22.16
C GLU A 375 -0.14 23.42 -20.98
N LEU A 376 -1.00 24.44 -21.03
CA LEU A 376 -1.24 25.33 -19.90
C LEU A 376 -1.90 24.51 -18.80
N ILE A 377 -1.13 24.22 -17.76
CA ILE A 377 -1.68 23.69 -16.51
C ILE A 377 -2.55 24.83 -15.94
N PRO A 378 -3.86 24.64 -15.73
CA PRO A 378 -4.69 25.68 -15.14
C PRO A 378 -4.18 25.89 -13.71
N SER A 379 -3.42 26.95 -13.51
CA SER A 379 -2.94 27.40 -12.21
C SER A 379 -3.64 28.71 -11.93
N ILE A 380 -4.52 28.72 -10.93
CA ILE A 380 -4.88 29.98 -10.26
C ILE A 380 -3.61 30.36 -9.49
N ALA A 381 -2.82 31.27 -10.06
CA ALA A 381 -1.52 31.67 -9.49
C ALA A 381 -1.70 32.73 -8.39
N ILE A 382 -1.07 32.50 -7.24
CA ILE A 382 -0.78 33.49 -6.20
C ILE A 382 0.69 33.85 -6.39
N THR A 383 1.01 35.06 -6.86
CA THR A 383 2.34 35.43 -7.35
C THR A 383 3.18 36.19 -6.32
N GLY A 384 2.66 36.44 -5.11
CA GLY A 384 3.43 37.04 -4.00
C GLY A 384 3.70 38.55 -4.10
N ASP A 385 3.40 39.20 -5.23
CA ASP A 385 3.45 40.67 -5.41
C ASP A 385 2.11 41.37 -5.01
N GLU A 386 1.29 40.68 -4.23
CA GLU A 386 -0.10 41.03 -3.96
C GLU A 386 -0.22 41.77 -2.63
N ASP A 387 -1.03 42.82 -2.57
CA ASP A 387 -1.33 43.47 -1.31
C ASP A 387 -2.13 42.53 -0.37
N LYS A 388 -2.12 42.80 0.93
CA LYS A 388 -2.83 41.97 1.93
C LYS A 388 -4.31 41.73 1.57
N THR A 389 -4.91 42.68 0.86
CA THR A 389 -6.29 42.64 0.39
C THR A 389 -6.48 41.57 -0.69
N THR A 390 -5.61 41.57 -1.71
CA THR A 390 -5.62 40.60 -2.83
C THR A 390 -5.29 39.18 -2.35
N PHE A 391 -4.37 39.04 -1.39
CA PHE A 391 -4.06 37.76 -0.75
C PHE A 391 -5.26 37.18 0.01
N THR A 392 -5.94 38.02 0.81
CA THR A 392 -7.14 37.61 1.56
C THR A 392 -8.26 37.17 0.62
N GLU A 393 -8.42 37.83 -0.52
CA GLU A 393 -9.41 37.48 -1.55
C GLU A 393 -9.13 36.11 -2.18
N LYS A 394 -7.87 35.77 -2.41
CA LYS A 394 -7.47 34.47 -2.98
C LYS A 394 -7.66 33.32 -2.01
N VAL A 395 -7.29 33.51 -0.73
CA VAL A 395 -7.57 32.52 0.33
C VAL A 395 -9.07 32.31 0.48
N ARG A 396 -9.86 33.39 0.38
CA ARG A 396 -11.32 33.32 0.39
C ARG A 396 -11.85 32.45 -0.75
N GLN A 397 -11.34 32.65 -1.96
CA GLN A 397 -11.72 31.84 -3.13
C GLN A 397 -11.37 30.36 -2.94
N ILE A 398 -10.20 30.05 -2.39
CA ILE A 398 -9.80 28.65 -2.11
C ILE A 398 -10.75 27.99 -1.10
N ILE A 399 -11.13 28.69 -0.04
CA ILE A 399 -12.09 28.18 0.96
C ILE A 399 -13.47 27.95 0.32
N GLN A 400 -13.91 28.86 -0.54
CA GLN A 400 -15.17 28.73 -1.29
C GLN A 400 -15.15 27.51 -2.21
N ASP A 401 -14.14 27.39 -3.07
CA ASP A 401 -13.99 26.26 -4.00
C ASP A 401 -14.00 24.92 -3.25
N TYR A 402 -13.30 24.85 -2.12
CA TYR A 402 -13.19 23.62 -1.34
C TYR A 402 -14.49 23.23 -0.64
N LEU A 403 -15.15 24.20 0.02
CA LEU A 403 -16.42 23.96 0.72
C LEU A 403 -17.60 23.75 -0.23
N GLU A 404 -17.53 24.27 -1.46
CA GLU A 404 -18.46 23.98 -2.53
C GLU A 404 -18.37 22.51 -2.96
N ALA A 405 -17.15 22.00 -3.17
CA ALA A 405 -16.94 20.59 -3.51
C ALA A 405 -17.18 19.64 -2.32
N ASN A 406 -16.98 20.12 -1.08
CA ASN A 406 -17.00 19.30 0.13
C ASN A 406 -17.78 19.97 1.27
N PRO A 407 -19.11 20.14 1.14
CA PRO A 407 -19.94 20.80 2.15
C PRO A 407 -19.95 20.02 3.46
N GLY A 408 -19.87 20.72 4.59
CA GLY A 408 -19.77 20.08 5.90
C GLY A 408 -18.38 19.51 6.17
N SER A 409 -17.32 20.08 5.60
CA SER A 409 -15.96 19.72 5.98
C SER A 409 -15.62 20.20 7.39
N THR A 410 -14.69 19.51 8.05
CA THR A 410 -14.15 19.98 9.35
C THR A 410 -13.21 21.15 9.11
N LYS A 411 -13.10 22.03 10.11
CA LYS A 411 -12.22 23.21 10.06
C LYS A 411 -10.79 22.86 9.65
N ASP A 412 -10.25 21.80 10.24
CA ASP A 412 -8.87 21.33 9.99
C ASP A 412 -8.67 20.92 8.52
N ARG A 413 -9.66 20.28 7.89
CA ARG A 413 -9.57 19.89 6.47
C ARG A 413 -9.61 21.09 5.52
N ILE A 414 -10.36 22.12 5.89
CA ILE A 414 -10.43 23.38 5.11
C ILE A 414 -9.10 24.12 5.26
N TYR A 415 -8.53 24.12 6.47
CA TYR A 415 -7.20 24.67 6.73
C TYR A 415 -6.12 23.92 5.94
N ASP A 416 -6.14 22.59 5.97
CA ASP A 416 -5.20 21.73 5.24
C ASP A 416 -5.27 21.95 3.73
N GLU A 417 -6.45 22.17 3.14
CA GLU A 417 -6.56 22.50 1.71
C GLU A 417 -5.97 23.89 1.40
N VAL A 418 -6.28 24.89 2.22
CA VAL A 418 -5.73 26.24 2.06
C VAL A 418 -4.21 26.21 2.16
N VAL A 419 -3.67 25.54 3.18
CA VAL A 419 -2.24 25.36 3.37
C VAL A 419 -1.61 24.53 2.26
N SER A 420 -2.26 23.44 1.81
CA SER A 420 -1.80 22.61 0.69
C SER A 420 -1.65 23.42 -0.60
N ARG A 421 -2.62 24.29 -0.91
CA ARG A 421 -2.53 25.17 -2.08
C ARG A 421 -1.51 26.29 -1.89
N MET A 422 -1.27 26.77 -0.67
CA MET A 422 -0.23 27.76 -0.37
C MET A 422 1.19 27.18 -0.40
N VAL A 423 1.39 25.97 0.13
CA VAL A 423 2.68 25.29 0.24
C VAL A 423 3.19 24.85 -1.12
N ARG A 424 2.30 24.44 -2.04
CA ARG A 424 2.63 24.16 -3.45
C ARG A 424 3.21 25.36 -4.21
N CYS A 425 3.18 26.56 -3.63
CA CYS A 425 3.67 27.80 -4.22
C CYS A 425 4.86 28.43 -3.48
N GLY A 426 5.42 27.77 -2.45
CA GLY A 426 6.74 28.08 -1.91
C GLY A 426 6.85 29.23 -0.91
N GLN A 427 5.76 29.81 -0.40
CA GLN A 427 5.82 30.81 0.68
C GLN A 427 4.66 30.69 1.67
N MET A 428 4.97 30.79 2.97
CA MET A 428 4.02 30.69 4.08
C MET A 428 3.99 32.02 4.83
N GLU A 429 2.92 32.82 4.67
CA GLU A 429 2.69 34.01 5.49
C GLU A 429 1.70 33.73 6.62
N ALA A 430 1.95 34.31 7.79
CA ALA A 430 1.06 34.22 8.95
C ALA A 430 -0.25 34.99 8.67
N HIS A 431 -1.36 34.28 8.60
CA HIS A 431 -2.69 34.84 8.36
C HIS A 431 -3.70 34.35 9.40
N ASP A 432 -4.69 35.18 9.72
CA ASP A 432 -5.77 34.84 10.65
C ASP A 432 -6.85 34.03 9.91
N PHE A 433 -6.56 32.74 9.71
CA PHE A 433 -7.44 31.80 9.03
C PHE A 433 -8.84 31.75 9.63
N ASP A 434 -8.96 31.85 10.96
CA ASP A 434 -10.25 31.79 11.66
C ASP A 434 -11.15 32.97 11.31
N SER A 435 -10.56 34.17 11.27
CA SER A 435 -11.24 35.37 10.82
C SER A 435 -11.72 35.23 9.38
N ILE A 436 -10.84 34.78 8.46
CA ILE A 436 -11.16 34.62 7.04
C ILE A 436 -12.25 33.56 6.82
N LEU A 437 -12.12 32.38 7.45
CA LEU A 437 -13.11 31.31 7.35
C LEU A 437 -14.50 31.77 7.83
N ARG A 438 -14.56 32.50 8.95
CA ARG A 438 -15.83 33.04 9.48
C ARG A 438 -16.39 34.18 8.63
N THR A 439 -15.65 34.75 7.68
CA THR A 439 -16.25 35.68 6.71
C THR A 439 -17.12 34.95 5.68
N VAL A 440 -16.71 33.77 5.22
CA VAL A 440 -17.36 33.04 4.11
C VAL A 440 -18.19 31.82 4.52
N ALA A 441 -17.91 31.24 5.67
CA ALA A 441 -18.55 30.01 6.12
C ALA A 441 -19.13 30.16 7.53
N GLU A 442 -20.16 29.36 7.81
CA GLU A 442 -20.82 29.20 9.10
C GLU A 442 -20.58 27.81 9.69
N GLU A 443 -20.51 27.76 11.01
CA GLU A 443 -20.21 26.56 11.78
C GLU A 443 -21.51 25.94 12.31
N VAL A 444 -21.81 24.71 11.90
CA VAL A 444 -22.96 23.94 12.39
C VAL A 444 -22.46 22.82 13.31
N LYS A 445 -22.92 22.81 14.56
CA LYS A 445 -22.55 21.78 15.54
C LYS A 445 -23.63 20.72 15.62
N THR A 446 -23.27 19.47 15.32
CA THR A 446 -24.15 18.31 15.48
C THR A 446 -23.75 17.51 16.72
N PRO A 447 -24.68 17.17 17.63
CA PRO A 447 -24.35 16.42 18.84
C PRO A 447 -23.93 14.98 18.51
N VAL A 448 -22.85 14.50 19.13
CA VAL A 448 -22.36 13.13 18.96
C VAL A 448 -23.29 12.17 19.69
N MET A 449 -23.76 11.12 19.01
CA MET A 449 -24.56 10.07 19.65
C MET A 449 -23.64 9.16 20.48
N LYS A 450 -23.97 8.96 21.76
CA LYS A 450 -23.27 8.01 22.65
C LYS A 450 -23.62 6.56 22.27
N ASN A 451 -24.85 6.35 21.77
CA ASN A 451 -25.44 5.08 21.37
C ASN A 451 -26.62 5.38 20.42
N LEU A 452 -27.22 4.35 19.78
CA LEU A 452 -28.27 4.49 18.74
C LEU A 452 -29.46 5.40 19.10
N PHE A 453 -29.69 5.67 20.39
CA PHE A 453 -30.85 6.40 20.89
C PHE A 453 -30.52 7.59 21.81
N GLU A 454 -29.25 7.79 22.18
CA GLU A 454 -28.86 8.74 23.23
C GLU A 454 -27.72 9.67 22.77
N LYS A 455 -27.90 10.97 22.98
CA LYS A 455 -26.89 12.01 22.69
C LYS A 455 -25.84 12.05 23.80
N LYS A 456 -24.58 12.26 23.44
CA LYS A 456 -23.47 12.42 24.39
C LYS A 456 -23.58 13.78 25.09
N GLU A 457 -23.47 13.78 26.41
CA GLU A 457 -23.58 15.01 27.22
C GLU A 457 -22.37 15.94 27.06
N PRO A 458 -22.54 17.26 27.28
CA PRO A 458 -21.47 18.25 27.17
C PRO A 458 -20.29 17.97 28.11
N ASP A 459 -19.11 17.88 27.53
CA ASP A 459 -17.83 17.75 28.23
C ASP A 459 -17.02 19.05 28.17
N LEU A 460 -16.15 19.27 29.16
CA LEU A 460 -15.25 20.44 29.22
C LEU A 460 -14.28 20.53 28.03
N SER A 461 -14.02 19.41 27.36
CA SER A 461 -13.20 19.32 26.13
C SER A 461 -13.96 19.61 24.83
N GLY A 462 -15.28 19.83 24.86
CA GLY A 462 -16.06 20.17 23.67
C GLY A 462 -16.28 19.04 22.66
N THR A 463 -15.99 17.78 23.01
CA THR A 463 -16.10 16.60 22.12
C THR A 463 -17.52 16.02 22.01
N HIS A 464 -18.50 16.70 22.62
CA HIS A 464 -19.91 16.35 22.57
C HIS A 464 -20.60 16.75 21.26
N GLY A 465 -19.94 17.51 20.39
CA GLY A 465 -20.45 17.87 19.07
C GLY A 465 -19.39 17.85 17.96
N ILE A 466 -19.80 17.51 16.75
CA ILE A 466 -18.98 17.62 15.54
C ILE A 466 -19.31 18.95 14.87
N ALA A 467 -18.33 19.85 14.81
CA ALA A 467 -18.43 21.10 14.08
C ALA A 467 -18.18 20.86 12.59
N ARG A 468 -19.16 21.23 11.76
CA ARG A 468 -19.17 21.07 10.31
C ARG A 468 -19.39 22.44 9.69
N TRP A 469 -18.57 22.82 8.73
CA TRP A 469 -18.59 24.15 8.14
C TRP A 469 -19.26 24.16 6.77
N TYR A 470 -20.07 25.18 6.52
CA TYR A 470 -20.85 25.37 5.29
C TYR A 470 -20.71 26.81 4.82
N LEU A 471 -20.79 27.07 3.51
CA LEU A 471 -20.80 28.44 2.99
C LEU A 471 -22.04 29.21 3.45
N LYS A 472 -21.88 30.49 3.75
CA LYS A 472 -22.98 31.39 4.13
C LYS A 472 -23.95 31.58 2.96
N GLU A 473 -25.25 31.75 3.25
CA GLU A 473 -26.31 31.95 2.23
C GLU A 473 -25.99 33.09 1.26
N THR A 474 -25.46 34.23 1.72
CA THR A 474 -25.12 35.38 0.87
C THR A 474 -23.97 35.14 -0.12
N GLN A 475 -23.16 34.10 0.09
CA GLN A 475 -22.07 33.69 -0.81
C GLN A 475 -22.56 32.70 -1.88
N LEU A 476 -23.54 31.87 -1.54
CA LEU A 476 -24.23 30.98 -2.49
C LEU A 476 -25.06 31.78 -3.51
N ASP A 477 -25.72 32.86 -3.08
CA ASP A 477 -26.56 33.70 -3.95
C ASP A 477 -25.77 34.40 -5.08
N ILE A 478 -24.52 34.79 -4.85
CA ILE A 478 -23.65 35.46 -5.85
C ILE A 478 -23.16 34.48 -6.93
N PHE A 479 -22.88 33.23 -6.54
CA PHE A 479 -22.48 32.17 -7.48
C PHE A 479 -23.68 31.58 -8.23
N ASP A 480 -24.86 31.57 -7.62
CA ASP A 480 -26.12 31.13 -8.25
C ASP A 480 -26.52 32.04 -9.43
N GLU A 481 -26.21 33.34 -9.42
CA GLU A 481 -26.50 34.25 -10.55
C GLU A 481 -25.68 33.92 -11.81
N ALA A 482 -24.37 33.66 -11.65
CA ALA A 482 -23.49 33.35 -12.78
C ALA A 482 -23.80 31.97 -13.39
N GLU A 483 -24.11 30.98 -12.56
CA GLU A 483 -24.54 29.66 -13.04
C GLU A 483 -25.95 29.70 -13.63
N SER A 484 -26.87 30.47 -13.05
CA SER A 484 -28.21 30.64 -13.63
C SER A 484 -28.15 31.34 -14.99
N ALA A 485 -27.22 32.29 -15.19
CA ALA A 485 -26.97 32.90 -16.50
C ALA A 485 -26.45 31.89 -17.54
N ARG A 486 -25.59 30.95 -17.14
CA ARG A 486 -25.11 29.85 -18.01
C ARG A 486 -26.21 28.85 -18.34
N GLU A 487 -27.03 28.47 -17.35
CA GLU A 487 -28.20 27.61 -17.55
C GLU A 487 -29.21 28.26 -18.50
N GLU A 488 -29.47 29.56 -18.35
CA GLU A 488 -30.37 30.32 -19.22
C GLU A 488 -29.82 30.40 -20.66
N ALA A 489 -28.52 30.66 -20.82
CA ALA A 489 -27.87 30.69 -22.14
C ALA A 489 -27.88 29.31 -22.84
N ALA A 490 -27.67 28.23 -22.09
CA ALA A 490 -27.78 26.87 -22.59
C ALA A 490 -29.23 26.52 -22.98
N ALA A 491 -30.19 26.86 -22.13
CA ALA A 491 -31.61 26.63 -22.37
C ALA A 491 -32.13 27.40 -23.59
N GLN A 492 -31.66 28.65 -23.83
CA GLN A 492 -32.00 29.40 -25.03
C GLN A 492 -31.56 28.69 -26.32
N LYS A 493 -30.35 28.14 -26.35
CA LYS A 493 -29.83 27.38 -27.51
C LYS A 493 -30.61 26.10 -27.75
N ILE A 494 -30.90 25.35 -26.67
CA ILE A 494 -31.71 24.13 -26.74
C ILE A 494 -33.15 24.46 -27.18
N GLY A 495 -33.74 25.53 -26.67
CA GLY A 495 -35.09 25.97 -27.02
C GLY A 495 -35.20 26.41 -28.48
N ALA A 496 -34.18 27.11 -29.00
CA ALA A 496 -34.10 27.45 -30.41
C ALA A 496 -34.04 26.20 -31.31
N PHE A 497 -33.29 25.17 -30.88
CA PHE A 497 -33.24 23.89 -31.58
C PHE A 497 -34.57 23.15 -31.54
N ILE A 498 -35.24 23.06 -30.37
CA ILE A 498 -36.59 22.47 -30.25
C ILE A 498 -37.56 23.18 -31.18
N LYS A 499 -37.57 24.51 -31.18
CA LYS A 499 -38.46 25.31 -32.05
C LYS A 499 -38.22 25.03 -33.53
N LYS A 500 -36.95 24.98 -33.95
CA LYS A 500 -36.57 24.67 -35.33
C LYS A 500 -36.97 23.24 -35.71
N PHE A 501 -36.65 22.26 -34.89
CA PHE A 501 -36.98 20.85 -35.11
C PHE A 501 -38.49 20.64 -35.26
N MET A 502 -39.29 21.29 -34.41
CA MET A 502 -40.75 21.21 -34.48
C MET A 502 -41.34 21.88 -35.73
N SER A 503 -40.71 22.95 -36.24
CA SER A 503 -41.15 23.59 -37.49
C SER A 503 -40.86 22.76 -38.73
N GLU A 504 -39.78 21.97 -38.71
CA GLU A 504 -39.35 21.10 -39.80
C GLU A 504 -40.06 19.73 -39.77
N ASN A 505 -40.68 19.36 -38.64
CA ASN A 505 -41.37 18.08 -38.45
C ASN A 505 -42.80 18.25 -37.88
N PRO A 506 -43.77 18.70 -38.72
CA PRO A 506 -45.16 18.89 -38.30
C PRO A 506 -45.79 17.53 -37.95
N GLY A 507 -46.14 17.32 -36.68
CA GLY A 507 -46.74 16.07 -36.18
C GLY A 507 -45.97 15.40 -35.04
N THR A 508 -44.79 15.92 -34.68
CA THR A 508 -44.04 15.46 -33.50
C THR A 508 -44.45 16.23 -32.24
N GLU A 509 -44.65 15.53 -31.12
CA GLU A 509 -45.05 16.15 -29.84
C GLU A 509 -43.86 16.78 -29.08
N GLY A 510 -42.62 16.46 -29.46
CA GLY A 510 -41.40 16.99 -28.84
C GLY A 510 -40.14 16.32 -29.39
N VAL A 511 -38.97 16.71 -28.87
CA VAL A 511 -37.65 16.20 -29.28
C VAL A 511 -37.13 15.15 -28.30
N HIS A 512 -36.51 14.08 -28.81
CA HIS A 512 -35.94 13.03 -27.96
C HIS A 512 -34.68 13.52 -27.23
N TYR A 513 -34.42 12.99 -26.03
CA TYR A 513 -33.27 13.41 -25.20
C TYR A 513 -31.93 13.25 -25.91
N SER A 514 -31.74 12.17 -26.67
CA SER A 514 -30.50 11.90 -27.41
C SER A 514 -30.16 13.01 -28.42
N ASP A 515 -31.16 13.50 -29.16
CA ASP A 515 -30.96 14.56 -30.16
C ASP A 515 -30.66 15.91 -29.50
N LEU A 516 -31.31 16.18 -28.35
CA LEU A 516 -31.03 17.36 -27.54
C LEU A 516 -29.62 17.32 -26.94
N PHE A 517 -29.19 16.14 -26.47
CA PHE A 517 -27.87 15.95 -25.89
C PHE A 517 -26.76 16.08 -26.94
N GLU A 518 -26.95 15.51 -28.13
CA GLU A 518 -26.03 15.69 -29.25
C GLU A 518 -25.91 17.16 -29.63
N HIS A 519 -27.04 17.86 -29.81
CA HIS A 519 -27.02 19.29 -30.11
C HIS A 519 -26.34 20.11 -29.01
N TYR A 520 -26.61 19.81 -27.74
CA TYR A 520 -26.03 20.47 -26.57
C TYR A 520 -24.51 20.32 -26.51
N ILE A 521 -23.95 19.15 -26.85
CA ILE A 521 -22.50 18.91 -26.84
C ILE A 521 -21.77 19.87 -27.78
N TYR A 522 -22.35 20.14 -28.96
CA TYR A 522 -21.70 20.90 -30.02
C TYR A 522 -21.96 22.41 -29.96
N THR A 523 -23.10 22.87 -29.42
CA THR A 523 -23.48 24.29 -29.47
C THR A 523 -23.29 25.05 -28.16
N VAL A 524 -23.16 24.34 -27.04
CA VAL A 524 -22.92 24.95 -25.72
C VAL A 524 -21.44 24.75 -25.33
N ASN A 525 -20.63 25.78 -25.58
CA ASN A 525 -19.20 25.79 -25.26
C ASN A 525 -18.94 26.01 -23.75
N ASP A 526 -19.66 26.95 -23.14
CA ASP A 526 -19.61 27.20 -21.68
C ASP A 526 -20.76 26.43 -21.01
N LYS A 527 -20.47 25.22 -20.53
CA LYS A 527 -21.50 24.27 -20.06
C LYS A 527 -21.85 24.56 -18.59
N PRO A 528 -23.14 24.70 -18.25
CA PRO A 528 -23.57 24.78 -16.85
C PRO A 528 -23.16 23.52 -16.07
N ARG A 529 -22.94 23.67 -14.76
CA ARG A 529 -22.49 22.57 -13.88
C ARG A 529 -23.50 21.43 -13.77
N ARG A 530 -24.80 21.72 -13.86
CA ARG A 530 -25.87 20.71 -13.84
C ARG A 530 -25.93 19.94 -15.16
N GLN A 531 -26.12 18.63 -15.08
CA GLN A 531 -26.29 17.81 -16.29
C GLN A 531 -27.55 18.23 -17.04
N LEU A 532 -27.53 18.11 -18.37
CA LEU A 532 -28.65 18.49 -19.24
C LEU A 532 -29.99 17.89 -18.78
N ILE A 533 -30.01 16.61 -18.40
CA ILE A 533 -31.22 15.94 -17.92
C ILE A 533 -31.84 16.59 -16.68
N GLU A 534 -31.03 17.27 -15.86
CA GLU A 534 -31.49 17.97 -14.67
C GLU A 534 -31.97 19.39 -14.97
N ILE A 535 -31.47 20.00 -16.04
CA ILE A 535 -31.84 21.35 -16.48
C ILE A 535 -33.15 21.31 -17.27
N LEU A 536 -33.35 20.27 -18.09
CA LEU A 536 -34.53 20.16 -18.96
C LEU A 536 -35.88 20.34 -18.23
N PRO A 537 -36.13 19.75 -17.04
CA PRO A 537 -37.36 19.99 -16.28
C PRO A 537 -37.57 21.45 -15.85
N ASP A 538 -36.52 22.25 -15.71
CA ASP A 538 -36.62 23.62 -15.20
C ASP A 538 -36.99 24.62 -16.30
N TYR A 539 -36.75 24.28 -17.57
CA TYR A 539 -36.97 25.15 -18.73
C TYR A 539 -38.00 24.60 -19.73
N PHE A 540 -38.24 23.29 -19.74
CA PHE A 540 -39.07 22.60 -20.72
C PHE A 540 -40.08 21.64 -20.05
N TYR A 541 -40.99 21.11 -20.85
CA TYR A 541 -41.96 20.12 -20.43
C TYR A 541 -41.69 18.78 -21.10
N LYS A 542 -41.77 17.70 -20.32
CA LYS A 542 -41.69 16.33 -20.82
C LYS A 542 -43.08 15.86 -21.22
N THR A 543 -43.22 15.31 -22.43
CA THR A 543 -44.47 14.75 -22.96
C THR A 543 -44.71 13.35 -22.39
N GLU A 544 -45.92 12.82 -22.58
CA GLU A 544 -46.25 11.43 -22.19
C GLU A 544 -45.40 10.39 -22.93
N GLN A 545 -44.93 10.72 -24.14
CA GLN A 545 -44.04 9.89 -24.95
C GLN A 545 -42.57 9.99 -24.52
N GLY A 546 -42.26 10.79 -23.49
CA GLY A 546 -40.92 10.96 -22.95
C GLY A 546 -40.01 11.91 -23.72
N THR A 547 -40.54 12.63 -24.72
CA THR A 547 -39.86 13.69 -25.46
C THR A 547 -40.01 15.05 -24.78
N TRP A 548 -39.27 16.06 -25.20
CA TRP A 548 -39.25 17.39 -24.59
C TRP A 548 -39.81 18.46 -25.53
N ARG A 549 -40.66 19.34 -25.01
CA ARG A 549 -41.28 20.45 -25.75
C ARG A 549 -41.11 21.80 -25.03
N LEU A 550 -41.27 22.86 -25.81
CA LEU A 550 -41.38 24.23 -25.28
C LEU A 550 -42.69 24.42 -24.49
N PRO A 551 -42.75 25.41 -23.58
CA PRO A 551 -44.01 25.89 -23.01
C PRO A 551 -44.99 26.28 -24.12
N CYS A 552 -46.26 25.88 -23.99
CA CYS A 552 -47.31 26.09 -24.99
C CYS A 552 -48.18 27.33 -24.71
N SER A 553 -48.07 27.94 -23.52
CA SER A 553 -48.83 29.12 -23.11
C SER A 553 -47.98 30.05 -22.25
N GLU A 554 -48.38 31.33 -22.16
CA GLU A 554 -47.74 32.30 -21.24
C GLU A 554 -47.83 31.84 -19.77
N GLU A 555 -48.91 31.14 -19.39
CA GLU A 555 -49.06 30.56 -18.05
C GLU A 555 -48.04 29.45 -17.76
N GLU A 556 -47.74 28.56 -18.73
CA GLU A 556 -46.71 27.54 -18.58
C GLU A 556 -45.30 28.16 -18.49
N GLU A 557 -45.05 29.22 -19.27
CA GLU A 557 -43.77 29.93 -19.25
C GLU A 557 -43.55 30.64 -17.91
N GLU A 558 -44.57 31.32 -17.39
CA GLU A 558 -44.52 32.01 -16.10
C GLU A 558 -44.38 31.01 -14.95
N ALA A 559 -45.08 29.87 -14.99
CA ALA A 559 -44.95 28.81 -13.99
C ALA A 559 -43.52 28.25 -13.91
N LYS A 560 -42.84 28.06 -15.05
CA LYS A 560 -41.43 27.65 -15.07
C LYS A 560 -40.51 28.74 -14.55
N ARG A 561 -40.76 30.00 -14.92
CA ARG A 561 -40.00 31.17 -14.44
C ARG A 561 -40.10 31.32 -12.93
N GLU A 562 -41.31 31.25 -12.38
CA GLU A 562 -41.53 31.28 -10.93
C GLU A 562 -40.88 30.10 -10.22
N ALA A 563 -40.94 28.89 -10.79
CA ALA A 563 -40.29 27.71 -10.20
C ALA A 563 -38.76 27.84 -10.14
N ARG A 564 -38.14 28.48 -11.15
CA ARG A 564 -36.71 28.81 -11.18
C ARG A 564 -36.37 29.87 -10.14
N VAL A 565 -37.11 30.99 -10.08
CA VAL A 565 -36.91 32.08 -9.12
C VAL A 565 -37.09 31.60 -7.67
N LYS A 566 -38.07 30.72 -7.41
CA LYS A 566 -38.31 30.15 -6.08
C LYS A 566 -37.30 29.04 -5.71
N GLY A 567 -36.39 28.66 -6.62
CA GLY A 567 -35.35 27.65 -6.41
C GLY A 567 -35.90 26.28 -6.02
N LEU A 568 -37.14 25.96 -6.41
CA LEU A 568 -37.90 24.84 -5.84
C LEU A 568 -37.21 23.49 -6.07
N SER A 569 -36.69 23.26 -7.28
CA SER A 569 -35.96 22.05 -7.67
C SER A 569 -34.63 21.89 -6.90
N ARG A 570 -33.94 23.02 -6.66
CA ARG A 570 -32.65 23.08 -5.92
C ARG A 570 -32.86 22.85 -4.42
N ARG A 571 -33.91 23.43 -3.82
CA ARG A 571 -34.28 23.26 -2.40
C ARG A 571 -34.81 21.85 -2.09
N VAL A 572 -35.60 21.25 -2.98
CA VAL A 572 -36.12 19.88 -2.80
C VAL A 572 -34.99 18.84 -2.78
N LYS A 573 -33.98 18.96 -3.67
CA LYS A 573 -32.79 18.10 -3.62
C LYS A 573 -31.95 18.30 -2.36
N ARG A 574 -31.84 19.53 -1.84
CA ARG A 574 -31.12 19.83 -0.58
C ARG A 574 -31.76 19.10 0.62
N TYR A 575 -33.09 19.05 0.68
CA TYR A 575 -33.80 18.29 1.71
C TYR A 575 -33.59 16.76 1.59
N LEU A 576 -33.44 16.23 0.38
CA LEU A 576 -33.16 14.81 0.15
C LEU A 576 -31.74 14.38 0.53
N VAL A 577 -30.78 15.33 0.57
CA VAL A 577 -29.39 15.10 0.99
C VAL A 577 -29.21 15.31 2.50
N GLN A 578 -30.16 15.99 3.15
CA GLN A 578 -30.16 16.26 4.60
C GLN A 578 -30.95 15.23 5.43
N LEU A 579 -31.71 14.34 4.79
CA LEU A 579 -32.29 13.13 5.37
C LEU A 579 -31.29 11.97 5.26
#